data_AF-A0A1E5PTP8-F1
#
_entry.id   AF-A0A1E5PTP8-F1
#
_cell.length_a   1.000
_cell.length_b   1.000
_cell.length_c   1.000
_cell.angle_alpha   90.00
_cell.angle_beta   90.00
_cell.angle_gamma   90.00
#
_symmetry.space_group_name_H-M   'P 1'
#
loop_
_entity.id
_entity.type
_entity.pdbx_description
1 polymer ?
#
loop_
_entity_poly.entity_id
_entity_poly.type
_entity_poly.pdbx_seq_one_letter_code
_entity_poly.pdbx_strand_id
1 'polypeptide(L)'
;MQVYSVEEADVTGGVCVVRCVGGVARTGQVYAVGRLRLGLRRIERYGRAVGSFDAGHVAKVHFTGAVVALLSRGQVLTSVPPDGHCLEELEEWLATGPPLGDEPRPRALRSLAVGWMQDDQVPEEVRLRWGRVALAAIFRCAEAEGTGRLARGAELAAVRGYLIREFGPGRGGDPAALCRELLALIDLTPRQAAAESRTWRDLPRPRIVHLRSIKILIARMALVRPHLADGDPLAEAVDAWTQVRPGLP
;
A
#
# COMPACT_ATOMS: atom_id res chain seq x y z
N MET A 1 -6.55 10.78 -17.33
CA MET A 1 -7.04 12.16 -17.56
C MET A 1 -6.99 12.47 -19.05
N GLN A 2 -7.84 13.33 -19.59
CA GLN A 2 -7.78 13.78 -20.98
C GLN A 2 -7.51 15.28 -21.02
N VAL A 3 -6.58 15.71 -21.88
CA VAL A 3 -6.22 17.12 -22.05
C VAL A 3 -7.30 17.84 -22.85
N TYR A 4 -7.86 18.92 -22.31
CA TYR A 4 -8.76 19.82 -23.04
C TYR A 4 -8.00 20.98 -23.66
N SER A 5 -7.12 21.62 -22.88
CA SER A 5 -6.26 22.72 -23.32
C SER A 5 -4.94 22.71 -22.55
N VAL A 6 -3.90 23.24 -23.19
CA VAL A 6 -2.63 23.61 -22.56
C VAL A 6 -2.63 25.13 -22.50
N GLU A 7 -2.70 25.67 -21.29
CA GLU A 7 -2.79 27.12 -21.05
C GLU A 7 -1.40 27.74 -21.04
N GLU A 8 -0.45 27.05 -20.40
CA GLU A 8 0.93 27.49 -20.23
C GLU A 8 1.85 26.27 -20.35
N ALA A 9 3.01 26.42 -20.99
CA ALA A 9 4.05 25.40 -21.01
C ALA A 9 5.42 26.05 -21.17
N ASP A 10 6.36 25.63 -20.34
CA ASP A 10 7.76 26.04 -20.37
C ASP A 10 8.70 24.84 -20.11
N VAL A 11 9.99 25.11 -19.96
CA VAL A 11 11.01 24.06 -19.73
C VAL A 11 10.90 23.38 -18.36
N THR A 12 10.17 23.96 -17.41
CA THR A 12 10.00 23.44 -16.05
C THR A 12 8.68 22.69 -15.86
N GLY A 13 7.69 22.94 -16.71
CA GLY A 13 6.37 22.32 -16.61
C GLY A 13 5.31 23.08 -17.40
N GLY A 14 4.08 23.03 -16.92
CA GLY A 14 3.01 23.80 -17.52
C GLY A 14 1.66 23.54 -16.88
N VAL A 15 0.66 24.26 -17.38
CA VAL A 15 -0.69 24.26 -16.86
C VAL A 15 -1.64 23.77 -17.92
N CYS A 16 -2.44 22.76 -17.59
CA CYS A 16 -3.41 22.16 -18.50
C CYS A 16 -4.79 22.20 -17.87
N VAL A 17 -5.83 22.36 -18.69
CA VAL A 17 -7.19 22.01 -18.31
C VAL A 17 -7.41 20.57 -18.73
N VAL A 18 -7.79 19.72 -17.78
CA VAL A 18 -7.96 18.28 -18.02
C VAL A 18 -9.29 17.79 -17.48
N ARG A 19 -9.81 16.73 -18.10
CA ARG A 19 -10.93 15.93 -17.57
C ARG A 19 -10.39 14.66 -16.92
N CYS A 20 -10.88 14.32 -15.73
CA CYS A 20 -10.67 12.97 -15.22
C CYS A 20 -11.64 12.04 -15.97
N VAL A 21 -11.11 11.12 -16.77
CA VAL A 21 -11.92 10.18 -17.55
C VAL A 21 -12.25 8.92 -16.74
N GLY A 22 -11.37 8.53 -15.81
CA GLY A 22 -11.54 7.37 -14.94
C GLY A 22 -10.63 7.46 -13.72
N GLY A 23 -11.07 6.88 -12.60
CA GLY A 23 -10.38 6.89 -11.33
C GLY A 23 -10.36 8.27 -10.63
N VAL A 24 -9.38 8.44 -9.75
CA VAL A 24 -9.17 9.67 -8.97
C VAL A 24 -7.75 10.19 -9.19
N ALA A 25 -7.65 11.39 -9.74
CA ALA A 25 -6.38 12.09 -9.92
C ALA A 25 -6.01 12.82 -8.63
N ARG A 26 -4.74 12.69 -8.19
CA ARG A 26 -4.21 13.22 -6.93
C ARG A 26 -2.87 13.93 -7.16
N THR A 27 -2.65 15.00 -6.42
CA THR A 27 -1.34 15.66 -6.39
C THR A 27 -0.25 14.67 -5.98
N GLY A 28 0.91 14.73 -6.65
CA GLY A 28 2.04 13.82 -6.47
C GLY A 28 2.04 12.59 -7.39
N GLN A 29 0.96 12.34 -8.13
CA GLN A 29 0.94 11.26 -9.14
C GLN A 29 1.75 11.64 -10.37
N VAL A 30 2.30 10.64 -11.04
CA VAL A 30 2.92 10.81 -12.37
C VAL A 30 1.95 10.30 -13.43
N TYR A 31 1.99 10.94 -14.58
CA TYR A 31 1.16 10.67 -15.74
C TYR A 31 2.02 10.43 -16.97
N ALA A 32 1.51 9.58 -17.85
CA ALA A 32 2.17 9.12 -19.06
C ALA A 32 1.38 9.47 -20.31
N VAL A 33 2.09 9.88 -21.37
CA VAL A 33 1.57 9.95 -22.75
C VAL A 33 2.58 9.28 -23.66
N GLY A 34 2.26 8.07 -24.12
CA GLY A 34 3.27 7.21 -24.75
C GLY A 34 4.46 7.02 -23.81
N ARG A 35 5.65 7.45 -24.27
CA ARG A 35 6.90 7.40 -23.49
C ARG A 35 7.17 8.64 -22.63
N LEU A 36 6.39 9.71 -22.81
CA LEU A 36 6.58 10.95 -22.05
C LEU A 36 5.99 10.82 -20.65
N ARG A 37 6.57 11.53 -19.68
CA ARG A 37 6.21 11.46 -18.25
C ARG A 37 6.10 12.86 -17.66
N LEU A 38 5.03 13.10 -16.91
CA LEU A 38 4.69 14.39 -16.29
C LEU A 38 4.25 14.17 -14.84
N GLY A 39 4.81 14.95 -13.91
CA GLY A 39 4.39 14.92 -12.51
C GLY A 39 3.23 15.88 -12.25
N LEU A 40 2.15 15.43 -11.61
CA LEU A 40 1.01 16.27 -11.22
C LEU A 40 1.32 17.00 -9.91
N ARG A 41 1.66 18.28 -9.97
CA ARG A 41 2.12 19.08 -8.82
C ARG A 41 1.00 19.80 -8.08
N ARG A 42 -0.04 20.25 -8.77
CA ARG A 42 -1.14 21.01 -8.18
C ARG A 42 -2.42 20.78 -8.99
N ILE A 43 -3.53 20.74 -8.30
CA ILE A 43 -4.87 20.63 -8.88
C ILE A 43 -5.69 21.82 -8.39
N GLU A 44 -6.41 22.46 -9.30
CA GLU A 44 -7.32 23.56 -9.02
C GLU A 44 -8.70 23.28 -9.60
N ARG A 45 -9.73 23.49 -8.78
CA ARG A 45 -11.13 23.43 -9.19
C ARG A 45 -11.83 24.71 -8.77
N TYR A 46 -12.52 25.36 -9.70
CA TYR A 46 -13.27 26.59 -9.45
C TYR A 46 -12.42 27.66 -8.72
N GLY A 47 -11.16 27.81 -9.11
CA GLY A 47 -10.22 28.77 -8.51
C GLY A 47 -9.65 28.39 -7.14
N ARG A 48 -9.91 27.18 -6.63
CA ARG A 48 -9.38 26.69 -5.34
C ARG A 48 -8.45 25.50 -5.54
N ALA A 49 -7.33 25.50 -4.83
CA ALA A 49 -6.42 24.36 -4.79
C ALA A 49 -7.09 23.18 -4.06
N VAL A 50 -6.99 21.98 -4.64
CA VAL A 50 -7.52 20.74 -4.09
C VAL A 50 -6.47 19.63 -4.16
N GLY A 51 -6.59 18.61 -3.31
CA GLY A 51 -5.67 17.47 -3.29
C GLY A 51 -5.97 16.42 -4.36
N SER A 52 -7.21 16.37 -4.85
CA SER A 52 -7.68 15.37 -5.81
C SER A 52 -8.94 15.79 -6.58
N PHE A 53 -9.26 15.07 -7.65
CA PHE A 53 -10.55 15.14 -8.34
C PHE A 53 -10.89 13.83 -9.06
N ASP A 54 -12.19 13.49 -9.06
CA ASP A 54 -12.70 12.20 -9.51
C ASP A 54 -13.17 12.25 -10.96
N ALA A 55 -13.41 11.06 -11.54
CA ALA A 55 -13.94 10.89 -12.88
C ALA A 55 -15.17 11.78 -13.16
N GLY A 56 -15.28 12.23 -14.41
CA GLY A 56 -16.33 13.15 -14.87
C GLY A 56 -16.04 14.63 -14.63
N HIS A 57 -15.13 14.96 -13.71
CA HIS A 57 -14.80 16.34 -13.39
C HIS A 57 -13.67 16.92 -14.24
N VAL A 58 -13.73 18.24 -14.41
CA VAL A 58 -12.68 19.04 -15.02
C VAL A 58 -11.91 19.79 -13.95
N ALA A 59 -10.60 19.86 -14.10
CA ALA A 59 -9.72 20.62 -13.22
C ALA A 59 -8.61 21.28 -14.03
N LYS A 60 -8.10 22.41 -13.51
CA LYS A 60 -6.85 23.01 -13.96
C LYS A 60 -5.73 22.33 -13.18
N VAL A 61 -4.76 21.77 -13.87
CA VAL A 61 -3.68 21.00 -13.28
C VAL A 61 -2.33 21.57 -13.68
N HIS A 62 -1.40 21.57 -12.72
CA HIS A 62 -0.02 21.96 -12.96
C HIS A 62 0.82 20.71 -13.06
N PHE A 63 1.44 20.52 -14.22
CA PHE A 63 2.39 19.46 -14.46
C PHE A 63 3.83 19.96 -14.36
N THR A 64 4.74 19.06 -14.02
CA THR A 64 6.19 19.29 -14.06
C THR A 64 6.81 18.56 -15.25
N GLY A 65 7.84 19.18 -15.85
CA GLY A 65 8.63 18.64 -16.96
C GLY A 65 8.34 19.33 -18.30
N ALA A 66 9.39 19.58 -19.09
CA ALA A 66 9.32 20.26 -20.39
C ALA A 66 8.38 19.59 -21.41
N VAL A 67 8.06 18.31 -21.20
CA VAL A 67 7.16 17.53 -22.05
C VAL A 67 5.71 18.01 -22.06
N VAL A 68 5.32 18.90 -21.13
CA VAL A 68 3.99 19.54 -21.13
C VAL A 68 3.77 20.34 -22.40
N ALA A 69 4.82 20.95 -22.97
CA ALA A 69 4.74 21.68 -24.24
C ALA A 69 4.42 20.79 -25.45
N LEU A 70 4.58 19.47 -25.31
CA LEU A 70 4.26 18.48 -26.35
C LEU A 70 2.82 17.96 -26.24
N LEU A 71 2.09 18.37 -25.19
CA LEU A 71 0.72 17.93 -25.00
C LEU A 71 -0.22 18.60 -26.00
N SER A 72 -1.23 17.86 -26.43
CA SER A 72 -2.24 18.33 -27.37
C SER A 72 -3.64 18.01 -26.86
N ARG A 73 -4.61 18.84 -27.25
CA ARG A 73 -6.02 18.60 -26.95
C ARG A 73 -6.44 17.20 -27.40
N GLY A 74 -7.19 16.51 -26.55
CA GLY A 74 -7.70 15.16 -26.77
C GLY A 74 -6.77 14.03 -26.28
N GLN A 75 -5.50 14.32 -26.00
CA GLN A 75 -4.56 13.30 -25.50
C GLN A 75 -4.99 12.75 -24.14
N VAL A 76 -4.84 11.44 -23.97
CA VAL A 76 -5.13 10.74 -22.73
C VAL A 76 -3.83 10.52 -21.97
N LEU A 77 -3.79 11.06 -20.76
CA LEU A 77 -2.74 10.89 -19.77
C LEU A 77 -3.12 9.73 -18.85
N THR A 78 -2.32 8.69 -18.77
CA THR A 78 -2.55 7.56 -17.87
C THR A 78 -1.72 7.72 -16.61
N SER A 79 -2.30 7.54 -15.42
CA SER A 79 -1.51 7.58 -14.20
C SER A 79 -0.54 6.41 -14.20
N VAL A 80 0.73 6.70 -13.93
CA VAL A 80 1.78 5.72 -13.76
C VAL A 80 2.45 5.95 -12.40
N PRO A 81 3.10 4.93 -11.85
CA PRO A 81 3.98 5.09 -10.69
C PRO A 81 4.97 6.26 -10.86
N PRO A 82 5.40 6.92 -9.76
CA PRO A 82 6.25 8.10 -9.80
C PRO A 82 7.52 7.95 -10.66
N ASP A 83 8.04 6.73 -10.75
CA ASP A 83 9.28 6.41 -11.45
C ASP A 83 9.01 5.83 -12.86
N GLY A 84 7.76 5.90 -13.32
CA GLY A 84 7.39 5.63 -14.71
C GLY A 84 7.22 4.16 -15.09
N HIS A 85 7.40 3.23 -14.14
CA HIS A 85 7.29 1.79 -14.36
C HIS A 85 5.83 1.33 -14.46
N CYS A 86 5.47 0.58 -15.51
CA CYS A 86 4.22 -0.18 -15.52
C CYS A 86 4.26 -1.32 -14.50
N LEU A 87 3.10 -1.93 -14.22
CA LEU A 87 3.01 -3.00 -13.22
C LEU A 87 3.91 -4.18 -13.57
N GLU A 88 4.01 -4.51 -14.86
CA GLU A 88 4.89 -5.53 -15.40
C GLU A 88 6.36 -5.23 -15.09
N GLU A 89 6.80 -3.99 -15.34
CA GLU A 89 8.17 -3.54 -15.05
C GLU A 89 8.46 -3.55 -13.54
N LEU A 90 7.48 -3.21 -12.70
CA LEU A 90 7.62 -3.31 -11.25
C LEU A 90 7.74 -4.77 -10.77
N GLU A 91 6.96 -5.68 -11.35
CA GLU A 91 7.05 -7.12 -11.03
C GLU A 91 8.41 -7.70 -11.48
N GLU A 92 8.89 -7.33 -12.66
CA GLU A 92 10.21 -7.75 -13.17
C GLU A 92 11.37 -7.17 -12.35
N TRP A 93 11.29 -5.89 -11.99
CA TRP A 93 12.27 -5.24 -11.12
C TRP A 93 12.28 -5.84 -9.71
N LEU A 94 11.13 -6.26 -9.19
CA LEU A 94 11.06 -6.97 -7.91
C LEU A 94 11.70 -8.35 -7.98
N ALA A 95 11.53 -9.07 -9.09
CA ALA A 95 12.08 -10.41 -9.30
C ALA A 95 13.60 -10.42 -9.49
N THR A 96 14.18 -9.36 -10.05
CA THR A 96 15.59 -9.30 -10.44
C THR A 96 16.53 -8.83 -9.32
N GLY A 97 15.99 -8.26 -8.24
CA GLY A 97 16.77 -7.85 -7.06
C GLY A 97 17.93 -6.85 -7.30
N PRO A 98 17.91 -5.92 -8.28
CA PRO A 98 18.99 -4.94 -8.41
C PRO A 98 19.03 -4.01 -7.17
N PRO A 99 20.19 -3.39 -6.89
CA PRO A 99 20.37 -2.50 -5.75
C PRO A 99 19.61 -1.17 -5.91
N LEU A 100 19.17 -0.62 -4.77
CA LEU A 100 18.60 0.73 -4.53
C LEU A 100 19.50 1.86 -5.03
N GLY A 101 19.65 1.98 -6.35
CA GLY A 101 20.28 3.12 -7.03
C GLY A 101 19.24 4.21 -7.32
N ASP A 102 18.73 4.23 -8.55
CA ASP A 102 17.77 5.22 -9.08
C ASP A 102 16.30 4.76 -8.95
N GLU A 103 16.00 3.98 -7.91
CA GLU A 103 14.77 3.21 -7.73
C GLU A 103 13.55 4.04 -7.26
N PRO A 104 12.31 3.54 -7.46
CA PRO A 104 11.17 4.00 -6.68
C PRO A 104 11.50 3.96 -5.19
N ARG A 105 11.37 5.11 -4.51
CA ARG A 105 11.55 5.19 -3.05
C ARG A 105 10.67 4.11 -2.40
N PRO A 106 11.22 3.15 -1.63
CA PRO A 106 10.46 2.00 -1.15
C PRO A 106 9.15 2.36 -0.46
N ARG A 107 9.13 3.44 0.34
CA ARG A 107 7.91 3.94 1.00
C ARG A 107 6.84 4.42 0.03
N ALA A 108 7.24 5.08 -1.06
CA ALA A 108 6.33 5.56 -2.08
C ALA A 108 5.73 4.38 -2.85
N LEU A 109 6.57 3.42 -3.25
CA LEU A 109 6.12 2.20 -3.90
C LEU A 109 5.16 1.40 -3.02
N ARG A 110 5.50 1.22 -1.74
CA ARG A 110 4.63 0.56 -0.76
C ARG A 110 3.27 1.23 -0.68
N SER A 111 3.25 2.55 -0.52
CA SER A 111 2.00 3.32 -0.38
C SER A 111 1.14 3.22 -1.63
N LEU A 112 1.76 3.29 -2.81
CA LEU A 112 1.09 3.17 -4.10
C LEU A 112 0.52 1.76 -4.28
N ALA A 113 1.33 0.72 -4.06
CA ALA A 113 0.92 -0.67 -4.24
C ALA A 113 -0.23 -1.04 -3.30
N VAL A 114 -0.20 -0.60 -2.03
CA VAL A 114 -1.31 -0.79 -1.10
C VAL A 114 -2.57 -0.07 -1.58
N GLY A 115 -2.45 1.16 -2.09
CA GLY A 115 -3.58 1.91 -2.62
C GLY A 115 -4.26 1.21 -3.80
N TRP A 116 -3.48 0.79 -4.81
CA TRP A 116 -4.03 0.11 -6.00
C TRP A 116 -4.53 -1.30 -5.71
N MET A 117 -3.93 -2.01 -4.76
CA MET A 117 -4.45 -3.30 -4.29
C MET A 117 -5.86 -3.16 -3.68
N GLN A 118 -6.13 -2.03 -3.02
CA GLN A 118 -7.38 -1.77 -2.30
C GLN A 118 -8.45 -1.04 -3.12
N ASP A 119 -8.12 -0.61 -4.33
CA ASP A 119 -9.04 0.11 -5.21
C ASP A 119 -10.02 -0.87 -5.88
N ASP A 120 -11.30 -0.77 -5.52
CA ASP A 120 -12.37 -1.64 -6.01
C ASP A 120 -12.73 -1.40 -7.48
N GLN A 121 -12.28 -0.29 -8.07
CA GLN A 121 -12.46 0.00 -9.50
C GLN A 121 -11.46 -0.73 -10.38
N VAL A 122 -10.44 -1.35 -9.78
CA VAL A 122 -9.39 -2.08 -10.49
C VAL A 122 -9.79 -3.54 -10.61
N PRO A 123 -9.58 -4.20 -11.77
CA PRO A 123 -9.86 -5.62 -11.91
C PRO A 123 -9.12 -6.45 -10.87
N GLU A 124 -9.80 -7.48 -10.34
CA GLU A 124 -9.28 -8.33 -9.26
C GLU A 124 -7.88 -8.90 -9.55
N GLU A 125 -7.65 -9.38 -10.77
CA GLU A 125 -6.34 -9.90 -11.18
C GLU A 125 -5.22 -8.85 -11.06
N VAL A 126 -5.53 -7.59 -11.38
CA VAL A 126 -4.59 -6.48 -11.28
C VAL A 126 -4.37 -6.10 -9.80
N ARG A 127 -5.41 -6.18 -8.96
CA ARG A 127 -5.29 -5.96 -7.51
C ARG A 127 -4.41 -7.02 -6.83
N LEU A 128 -4.54 -8.30 -7.23
CA LEU A 128 -3.69 -9.39 -6.75
C LEU A 128 -2.22 -9.18 -7.12
N ARG A 129 -1.94 -8.71 -8.34
CA ARG A 129 -0.60 -8.31 -8.79
C ARG A 129 -0.04 -7.17 -7.93
N TRP A 130 -0.82 -6.12 -7.69
CA TRP A 130 -0.43 -5.04 -6.78
C TRP A 130 -0.19 -5.52 -5.34
N GLY A 131 -0.93 -6.53 -4.88
CA GLY A 131 -0.67 -7.20 -3.61
C GLY A 131 0.74 -7.80 -3.52
N ARG A 132 1.23 -8.45 -4.57
CA ARG A 132 2.61 -8.96 -4.63
C ARG A 132 3.63 -7.85 -4.61
N VAL A 133 3.39 -6.76 -5.35
CA VAL A 133 4.25 -5.58 -5.34
C VAL A 133 4.30 -4.96 -3.93
N ALA A 134 3.16 -4.86 -3.24
CA ALA A 134 3.09 -4.34 -1.88
C ALA A 134 3.92 -5.18 -0.90
N LEU A 135 3.81 -6.52 -0.96
CA LEU A 135 4.60 -7.42 -0.11
C LEU A 135 6.10 -7.22 -0.32
N ALA A 136 6.55 -7.20 -1.57
CA ALA A 136 7.96 -7.05 -1.87
C ALA A 136 8.49 -5.65 -1.52
N ALA A 137 7.70 -4.60 -1.73
CA ALA A 137 8.03 -3.24 -1.30
C ALA A 137 8.16 -3.13 0.23
N ILE A 138 7.32 -3.82 1.01
CA ILE A 138 7.44 -3.89 2.47
C ILE A 138 8.77 -4.53 2.88
N PHE A 139 9.17 -5.64 2.24
CA PHE A 139 10.45 -6.27 2.52
C PHE A 139 11.62 -5.31 2.27
N ARG A 140 11.66 -4.66 1.10
CA ARG A 140 12.73 -3.71 0.76
C ARG A 140 12.73 -2.47 1.66
N CYS A 141 11.55 -1.92 2.00
CA CYS A 141 11.40 -0.85 3.00
C CYS A 141 12.04 -1.25 4.33
N ALA A 142 11.72 -2.44 4.82
CA ALA A 142 12.18 -2.89 6.12
C ALA A 142 13.70 -3.09 6.15
N GLU A 143 14.29 -3.61 5.06
CA GLU A 143 15.74 -3.75 4.94
C GLU A 143 16.45 -2.38 4.89
N ALA A 144 15.98 -1.47 4.03
CA ALA A 144 16.58 -0.15 3.89
C ALA A 144 16.50 0.70 5.17
N GLU A 145 15.43 0.54 5.96
CA GLU A 145 15.18 1.32 7.17
C GLU A 145 15.65 0.62 8.45
N GLY A 146 16.20 -0.60 8.37
CA GLY A 146 16.58 -1.39 9.54
C GLY A 146 15.38 -1.72 10.45
N THR A 147 14.20 -1.90 9.87
CA THR A 147 12.96 -2.13 10.63
C THR A 147 13.01 -3.50 11.31
N GLY A 148 12.71 -3.53 12.61
CA GLY A 148 12.68 -4.77 13.39
C GLY A 148 11.69 -5.82 12.88
N ARG A 149 11.98 -7.10 13.13
CA ARG A 149 11.20 -8.25 12.62
C ARG A 149 9.71 -8.17 12.93
N LEU A 150 9.34 -7.73 14.13
CA LEU A 150 7.95 -7.64 14.57
C LEU A 150 7.17 -6.56 13.81
N ALA A 151 7.77 -5.39 13.61
CA ALA A 151 7.17 -4.28 12.86
C ALA A 151 7.01 -4.65 11.37
N ARG A 152 8.04 -5.24 10.75
CA ARG A 152 7.95 -5.79 9.39
C ARG A 152 6.83 -6.83 9.27
N GLY A 153 6.77 -7.76 10.23
CA GLY A 153 5.73 -8.79 10.29
C GLY A 153 4.32 -8.21 10.35
N ALA A 154 4.11 -7.14 11.11
CA ALA A 154 2.82 -6.46 11.20
C ALA A 154 2.38 -5.85 9.87
N GLU A 155 3.30 -5.26 9.11
CA GLU A 155 3.00 -4.71 7.78
C GLU A 155 2.67 -5.82 6.77
N LEU A 156 3.49 -6.87 6.72
CA LEU A 156 3.22 -8.04 5.86
C LEU A 156 1.88 -8.70 6.20
N ALA A 157 1.57 -8.84 7.48
CA ALA A 157 0.31 -9.37 7.97
C ALA A 157 -0.90 -8.55 7.52
N ALA A 158 -0.76 -7.22 7.47
CA ALA A 158 -1.84 -6.35 7.03
C ALA A 158 -2.17 -6.58 5.55
N VAL A 159 -1.15 -6.70 4.69
CA VAL A 159 -1.34 -6.96 3.26
C VAL A 159 -1.88 -8.37 3.03
N ARG A 160 -1.25 -9.41 3.61
CA ARG A 160 -1.71 -10.81 3.42
C ARG A 160 -3.10 -11.03 3.99
N GLY A 161 -3.39 -10.49 5.17
CA GLY A 161 -4.71 -10.58 5.78
C GLY A 161 -5.79 -9.88 4.93
N TYR A 162 -5.45 -8.75 4.29
CA TYR A 162 -6.34 -8.10 3.34
C TYR A 162 -6.61 -9.01 2.12
N LEU A 163 -5.55 -9.52 1.48
CA LEU A 163 -5.66 -10.36 0.29
C LEU A 163 -6.50 -11.62 0.54
N ILE A 164 -6.26 -12.31 1.66
CA ILE A 164 -7.04 -13.50 2.06
C ILE A 164 -8.51 -13.15 2.31
N ARG A 165 -8.78 -12.06 3.02
CA ARG A 165 -10.15 -11.63 3.32
C ARG A 165 -10.93 -11.27 2.05
N GLU A 166 -10.26 -10.59 1.12
CA GLU A 166 -10.90 -10.07 -0.09
C GLU A 166 -11.04 -11.13 -1.19
N PHE A 167 -10.00 -11.94 -1.40
CA PHE A 167 -9.91 -12.87 -2.54
C PHE A 167 -9.98 -14.35 -2.12
N GLY A 168 -10.19 -14.60 -0.82
CA GLY A 168 -10.30 -15.92 -0.24
C GLY A 168 -8.97 -16.69 -0.11
N PRO A 169 -9.01 -17.85 0.57
CA PRO A 169 -7.89 -18.79 0.60
C PRO A 169 -7.50 -19.26 -0.81
N GLY A 170 -6.21 -19.49 -1.03
CA GLY A 170 -5.66 -19.85 -2.35
C GLY A 170 -5.20 -18.60 -3.10
N ARG A 171 -6.11 -17.91 -3.78
CA ARG A 171 -5.77 -16.71 -4.59
C ARG A 171 -5.25 -15.56 -3.73
N GLY A 172 -5.87 -15.30 -2.59
CA GLY A 172 -5.42 -14.31 -1.61
C GLY A 172 -4.23 -14.75 -0.76
N GLY A 173 -3.91 -16.05 -0.78
CA GLY A 173 -2.82 -16.66 -0.02
C GLY A 173 -3.28 -17.80 0.90
N ASP A 174 -2.34 -18.32 1.69
CA ASP A 174 -2.57 -19.40 2.66
C ASP A 174 -2.79 -18.83 4.08
N PRO A 175 -4.02 -18.95 4.65
CA PRO A 175 -4.34 -18.57 6.02
C PRO A 175 -3.46 -19.24 7.08
N ALA A 176 -3.22 -20.54 6.93
CA ALA A 176 -2.45 -21.31 7.91
C ALA A 176 -0.97 -20.91 7.89
N ALA A 177 -0.40 -20.69 6.70
CA ALA A 177 0.96 -20.15 6.59
C ALA A 177 1.08 -18.77 7.24
N LEU A 178 0.12 -17.87 7.01
CA LEU A 178 0.12 -16.56 7.64
C LEU A 178 0.09 -16.70 9.17
N CYS A 179 -0.84 -17.47 9.73
CA CYS A 179 -0.93 -17.67 11.18
C CYS A 179 0.36 -18.25 11.78
N ARG A 180 0.95 -19.28 11.16
CA ARG A 180 2.23 -19.87 11.62
C ARG A 180 3.36 -18.84 11.66
N GLU A 181 3.50 -18.05 10.60
CA GLU A 181 4.53 -17.01 10.53
C GLU A 181 4.33 -15.92 11.59
N LEU A 182 3.08 -15.47 11.83
CA LEU A 182 2.80 -14.45 12.83
C LEU A 182 3.02 -14.95 14.26
N LEU A 183 2.60 -16.19 14.55
CA LEU A 183 2.86 -16.81 15.85
C LEU A 183 4.38 -16.95 16.11
N ALA A 184 5.16 -17.29 15.09
CA ALA A 184 6.62 -17.39 15.20
C ALA A 184 7.32 -16.04 15.46
N LEU A 185 6.65 -14.91 15.26
CA LEU A 185 7.17 -13.58 15.60
C LEU A 185 6.88 -13.16 17.04
N ILE A 186 5.93 -13.82 17.71
CA ILE A 186 5.55 -13.47 19.07
C ILE A 186 6.45 -14.23 20.04
N ASP A 187 7.21 -13.48 20.83
CA ASP A 187 8.17 -13.97 21.85
C ASP A 187 7.52 -14.30 23.19
N LEU A 188 6.21 -14.11 23.32
CA LEU A 188 5.43 -14.39 24.52
C LEU A 188 4.48 -15.56 24.28
N THR A 189 4.04 -16.17 25.36
CA THR A 189 2.83 -17.00 25.38
C THR A 189 1.59 -16.14 25.65
N PRO A 190 0.37 -16.58 25.30
CA PRO A 190 -0.86 -15.90 25.67
C PRO A 190 -0.94 -15.60 27.18
N ARG A 191 -0.50 -16.55 28.02
CA ARG A 191 -0.49 -16.40 29.49
C ARG A 191 0.43 -15.27 29.95
N GLN A 192 1.63 -15.18 29.39
CA GLN A 192 2.58 -14.11 29.72
C GLN A 192 2.06 -12.75 29.25
N ALA A 193 1.56 -12.67 28.02
CA ALA A 193 0.97 -11.45 27.49
C ALA A 193 -0.22 -10.97 28.34
N ALA A 194 -1.08 -11.88 28.80
CA ALA A 194 -2.20 -11.56 29.71
C ALA A 194 -1.75 -11.14 31.11
N ALA A 195 -0.63 -11.66 31.60
CA ALA A 195 -0.05 -11.21 32.87
C ALA A 195 0.44 -9.76 32.76
N GLU A 196 1.23 -9.47 31.71
CA GLU A 196 1.75 -8.13 31.46
C GLU A 196 0.65 -7.12 31.11
N SER A 197 -0.41 -7.56 30.44
CA SER A 197 -1.54 -6.70 30.10
C SER A 197 -2.32 -6.19 31.32
N ARG A 198 -2.17 -6.80 32.50
CA ARG A 198 -2.82 -6.32 33.72
C ARG A 198 -2.13 -5.10 34.32
N THR A 199 -0.83 -4.97 34.11
CA THR A 199 0.02 -3.91 34.70
C THR A 199 0.71 -3.07 33.62
N TRP A 200 0.19 -3.06 32.38
CA TRP A 200 0.91 -2.48 31.24
C TRP A 200 1.24 -0.99 31.41
N ARG A 201 0.43 -0.25 32.18
CA ARG A 201 0.65 1.17 32.45
C ARG A 201 1.93 1.45 33.24
N ASP A 202 2.38 0.48 34.02
CA ASP A 202 3.59 0.56 34.84
C ASP A 202 4.82 0.01 34.10
N LEU A 203 4.64 -0.56 32.90
CA LEU A 203 5.74 -1.10 32.10
C LEU A 203 6.52 0.02 31.40
N PRO A 204 7.83 -0.18 31.17
CA PRO A 204 8.63 0.73 30.36
C PRO A 204 8.03 0.91 28.95
N ARG A 205 8.14 2.12 28.38
CA ARG A 205 7.63 2.45 27.05
C ARG A 205 7.98 1.42 25.95
N PRO A 206 9.21 0.91 25.85
CA PRO A 206 9.53 -0.11 24.84
C PRO A 206 8.66 -1.36 24.96
N ARG A 207 8.32 -1.77 26.18
CA ARG A 207 7.49 -2.95 26.43
C ARG A 207 6.02 -2.71 26.07
N ILE A 208 5.51 -1.51 26.32
CA ILE A 208 4.16 -1.11 25.87
C ILE A 208 4.06 -1.16 24.34
N VAL A 209 5.06 -0.61 23.64
CA VAL A 209 5.11 -0.65 22.16
C VAL A 209 5.17 -2.09 21.64
N HIS A 210 5.92 -2.96 22.32
CA HIS A 210 6.00 -4.38 22.00
C HIS A 210 4.65 -5.09 22.13
N LEU A 211 3.95 -4.91 23.27
CA LEU A 211 2.61 -5.48 23.48
C LEU A 211 1.58 -4.95 22.46
N ARG A 212 1.68 -3.66 22.11
CA ARG A 212 0.83 -3.03 21.09
C ARG A 212 1.10 -3.61 19.69
N SER A 213 2.35 -3.94 19.39
CA SER A 213 2.74 -4.62 18.15
C SER A 213 2.19 -6.05 18.10
N ILE A 214 2.26 -6.81 19.20
CA ILE A 214 1.62 -8.13 19.32
C ILE A 214 0.11 -8.03 19.10
N LYS A 215 -0.57 -7.04 19.71
CA LYS A 215 -2.01 -6.80 19.51
C LYS A 215 -2.39 -6.59 18.05
N ILE A 216 -1.55 -5.90 17.28
CA ILE A 216 -1.73 -5.71 15.84
C ILE A 216 -1.66 -7.06 15.11
N LEU A 217 -0.67 -7.91 15.41
CA LEU A 217 -0.56 -9.25 14.81
C LEU A 217 -1.79 -10.11 15.11
N ILE A 218 -2.25 -10.11 16.37
CA ILE A 218 -3.45 -10.87 16.76
C ILE A 218 -4.68 -10.41 15.98
N ALA A 219 -4.83 -9.09 15.77
CA ALA A 219 -5.93 -8.57 14.95
C ALA A 219 -5.88 -9.10 13.51
N ARG A 220 -4.70 -9.37 12.94
CA ARG A 220 -4.56 -9.94 11.60
C ARG A 220 -4.83 -11.44 11.57
N MET A 221 -4.37 -12.19 12.57
CA MET A 221 -4.72 -13.61 12.70
C MET A 221 -6.23 -13.83 12.86
N ALA A 222 -6.90 -12.98 13.63
CA ALA A 222 -8.35 -13.04 13.82
C ALA A 222 -9.15 -12.86 12.52
N LEU A 223 -8.62 -12.12 11.53
CA LEU A 223 -9.27 -11.95 10.23
C LEU A 223 -9.29 -13.24 9.40
N VAL A 224 -8.29 -14.10 9.60
CA VAL A 224 -8.12 -15.33 8.80
C VAL A 224 -8.55 -16.59 9.56
N ARG A 225 -8.86 -16.48 10.86
CA ARG A 225 -9.38 -17.55 11.71
C ARG A 225 -10.59 -18.30 11.11
N PRO A 226 -11.56 -17.65 10.44
CA PRO A 226 -12.68 -18.36 9.81
C PRO A 226 -12.28 -19.31 8.67
N HIS A 227 -11.05 -19.25 8.18
CA HIS A 227 -10.53 -20.11 7.11
C HIS A 227 -9.68 -21.27 7.64
N LEU A 228 -9.50 -21.39 8.96
CA LEU A 228 -8.83 -22.54 9.59
C LEU A 228 -9.87 -23.59 9.97
N ALA A 229 -9.49 -24.87 9.89
CA ALA A 229 -10.36 -25.97 10.29
C ALA A 229 -10.59 -25.95 11.81
N ASP A 230 -11.81 -26.22 12.24
CA ASP A 230 -12.10 -26.38 13.66
C ASP A 230 -11.41 -27.63 14.22
N GLY A 231 -10.83 -27.50 15.42
CA GLY A 231 -10.01 -28.55 16.04
C GLY A 231 -8.56 -28.61 15.52
N ASP A 232 -8.16 -27.75 14.57
CA ASP A 232 -6.74 -27.58 14.23
C ASP A 232 -6.01 -26.90 15.41
N PRO A 233 -4.88 -27.46 15.91
CA PRO A 233 -4.06 -26.81 16.93
C PRO A 233 -3.69 -25.36 16.61
N LEU A 234 -3.56 -25.02 15.33
CA LEU A 234 -3.31 -23.65 14.88
C LEU A 234 -4.51 -22.73 15.12
N ALA A 235 -5.74 -23.22 14.88
CA ALA A 235 -6.96 -22.49 15.17
C ALA A 235 -7.11 -22.24 16.68
N GLU A 236 -6.83 -23.25 17.50
CA GLU A 236 -6.83 -23.13 18.97
C GLU A 236 -5.80 -22.10 19.46
N ALA A 237 -4.59 -22.10 18.89
CA ALA A 237 -3.57 -21.12 19.21
C ALA A 237 -4.02 -19.69 18.86
N VAL A 238 -4.63 -19.50 17.69
CA VAL A 238 -5.19 -18.19 17.29
C VAL A 238 -6.33 -17.76 18.22
N ASP A 239 -7.19 -18.67 18.63
CA ASP A 239 -8.29 -18.41 19.55
C ASP A 239 -7.78 -17.98 20.94
N ALA A 240 -6.79 -18.70 21.47
CA ALA A 240 -6.14 -18.35 22.73
C ALA A 240 -5.52 -16.94 22.71
N TRP A 241 -4.86 -16.58 21.61
CA TRP A 241 -4.32 -15.22 21.43
C TRP A 241 -5.43 -14.17 21.30
N THR A 242 -6.49 -14.48 20.57
CA THR A 242 -7.63 -13.58 20.35
C THR A 242 -8.32 -13.22 21.66
N GLN A 243 -8.40 -14.16 22.62
CA GLN A 243 -8.93 -13.91 23.97
C GLN A 243 -8.11 -12.89 24.77
N VAL A 244 -6.79 -12.81 24.57
CA VAL A 244 -5.91 -11.88 25.30
C VAL A 244 -5.95 -10.48 24.70
N ARG A 245 -6.28 -10.35 23.41
CA ARG A 245 -6.25 -9.09 22.65
C ARG A 245 -6.96 -7.89 23.33
N PRO A 246 -8.14 -8.02 23.95
CA PRO A 246 -8.83 -6.88 24.56
C PRO A 246 -8.07 -6.26 25.75
N GLY A 247 -7.25 -7.05 26.45
CA GLY A 247 -6.46 -6.58 27.58
C GLY A 247 -5.17 -5.85 27.19
N LEU A 248 -4.67 -6.05 25.98
CA LEU A 248 -3.42 -5.45 25.50
C LEU A 248 -3.57 -3.94 25.24
N PRO A 249 -2.47 -3.14 25.36
CA PRO A 249 -2.46 -1.68 25.18
C PRO A 249 -2.64 -1.18 23.74
#